data_AF-A0A6M0G8Y2-F1
#
_entry.id   AF-A0A6M0G8Y2-F1
#
_cell.length_a   1.000
_cell.length_b   1.000
_cell.length_c   1.000
_cell.angle_alpha   90.00
_cell.angle_beta   90.00
_cell.angle_gamma   90.00
#
_symmetry.space_group_name_H-M   'P 1'
#
loop_
_entity.id
_entity.type
_entity.pdbx_description
1 polymer ?
#
loop_
_entity_poly.entity_id
_entity_poly.type
_entity_poly.pdbx_seq_one_letter_code
_entity_poly.pdbx_strand_id
1 'polypeptide(L)'
;MAIVVTACSGFASKEALLDAAANLVITKYQNASCEEVAQMQPQSDKSSPAEGESEKALQEKAIAMLQKNPQLREEFINRVAGPIANRMFECKLIP
;
A
#
# COMPACT_ATOMS: atom_id res chain seq x y z
N MET A 1 0.14 -24.34 33.24
CA MET A 1 -0.10 -24.50 31.80
C MET A 1 0.72 -23.43 31.08
N ALA A 2 1.79 -23.82 30.39
CA ALA A 2 2.61 -22.93 29.59
C ALA A 2 2.15 -23.04 28.13
N ILE A 3 1.58 -21.98 27.58
CA ILE A 3 1.34 -21.90 26.14
C ILE A 3 2.64 -21.38 25.52
N VAL A 4 3.40 -22.30 24.94
CA VAL A 4 4.53 -21.99 24.06
C VAL A 4 3.93 -21.43 22.78
N VAL A 5 4.01 -20.12 22.59
CA VAL A 5 3.75 -19.48 21.29
C VAL A 5 4.94 -19.81 20.40
N THR A 6 4.79 -20.86 19.61
CA THR A 6 5.73 -21.24 18.55
C THR A 6 5.88 -20.10 17.56
N ALA A 7 7.06 -19.48 17.53
CA ALA A 7 7.47 -18.56 16.49
C ALA A 7 7.56 -19.30 15.15
N CYS A 8 6.68 -18.97 14.20
CA CYS A 8 6.86 -19.33 12.80
C CYS A 8 7.80 -18.30 12.15
N SER A 9 9.11 -18.57 12.19
CA SER A 9 10.14 -17.82 11.47
C SER A 9 10.10 -18.15 9.96
N GLY A 10 9.05 -17.69 9.28
CA GLY A 10 8.85 -17.90 7.83
C GLY A 10 8.07 -16.80 7.10
N PHE A 11 7.76 -15.68 7.76
CA PHE A 11 6.92 -14.60 7.19
C PHE A 11 7.68 -13.40 6.61
N ALA A 12 8.96 -13.23 6.96
CA ALA A 12 9.72 -12.01 6.66
C ALA A 12 9.81 -11.65 5.16
N SER A 13 9.79 -12.62 4.24
CA SER A 13 9.90 -12.31 2.80
C SER A 13 8.60 -11.76 2.21
N LYS A 14 7.46 -12.15 2.76
CA LYS A 14 6.13 -11.68 2.32
C LYS A 14 5.82 -10.32 2.93
N GLU A 15 6.15 -10.15 4.21
CA GLU A 15 6.01 -8.87 4.92
C GLU A 15 6.96 -7.81 4.35
N ALA A 16 8.22 -8.15 4.07
CA ALA A 16 9.16 -7.21 3.44
C ALA A 16 8.71 -6.78 2.04
N LEU A 17 8.10 -7.69 1.26
CA LEU A 17 7.51 -7.36 -0.05
C LEU A 17 6.32 -6.41 0.11
N LEU A 18 5.47 -6.67 1.12
CA LEU A 18 4.31 -5.86 1.43
C LEU A 18 4.72 -4.45 1.88
N ASP A 19 5.72 -4.35 2.75
CA ASP A 19 6.27 -3.10 3.23
C ASP A 19 6.92 -2.29 2.13
N ALA A 20 7.65 -2.94 1.22
CA ALA A 20 8.21 -2.27 0.04
C ALA A 20 7.10 -1.70 -0.85
N ALA A 21 6.04 -2.48 -1.13
CA ALA A 21 4.90 -2.00 -1.90
C ALA A 21 4.16 -0.85 -1.20
N ALA A 22 3.92 -0.96 0.11
CA ALA A 22 3.27 0.09 0.91
C ALA A 22 4.08 1.39 0.90
N ASN A 23 5.39 1.30 1.11
CA ASN A 23 6.27 2.46 1.09
C ASN A 23 6.32 3.13 -0.28
N LEU A 24 6.27 2.37 -1.39
CA LEU A 24 6.18 2.95 -2.73
C LEU A 24 4.91 3.77 -2.90
N VAL A 25 3.75 3.22 -2.53
CA VAL A 25 2.47 3.93 -2.65
C VAL A 25 2.46 5.17 -1.74
N ILE A 26 2.92 5.05 -0.48
CA ILE A 26 3.01 6.17 0.45
C ILE A 26 3.92 7.28 -0.11
N THR A 27 5.11 6.91 -0.58
CA THR A 27 6.08 7.85 -1.15
C THR A 27 5.52 8.56 -2.37
N LYS A 28 4.75 7.86 -3.22
CA LYS A 28 4.09 8.46 -4.39
C LYS A 28 3.07 9.51 -3.97
N TYR A 29 2.16 9.19 -3.06
CA TYR A 29 1.18 10.15 -2.59
C TYR A 29 1.83 11.34 -1.88
N GLN A 30 2.85 11.10 -1.05
CA GLN A 30 3.56 12.17 -0.33
C GLN A 30 4.32 13.12 -1.27
N ASN A 31 4.95 12.59 -2.34
CA ASN A 31 5.69 13.41 -3.30
C ASN A 31 4.81 14.00 -4.40
N ALA A 32 3.61 13.48 -4.62
CA ALA A 32 2.68 14.00 -5.62
C ALA A 32 2.13 15.37 -5.20
N SER A 33 1.94 16.25 -6.19
CA SER A 33 1.20 17.50 -6.05
C SER A 33 -0.30 17.25 -5.86
N CYS A 34 -1.04 18.22 -5.35
CA CYS A 34 -2.46 18.04 -5.07
C CYS A 34 -3.31 17.78 -6.33
N GLU A 35 -2.97 18.35 -7.49
CA GLU A 35 -3.60 17.97 -8.77
C GLU A 35 -3.29 16.52 -9.18
N GLU A 36 -2.09 16.02 -8.89
CA GLU A 36 -1.70 14.63 -9.20
C GLU A 36 -2.39 13.64 -8.25
N VAL A 37 -2.49 13.96 -6.95
CA VAL A 37 -3.23 13.15 -5.97
C VAL A 37 -4.72 13.07 -6.33
N ALA A 38 -5.30 14.17 -6.82
CA ALA A 38 -6.68 14.20 -7.31
C ALA A 38 -6.88 13.26 -8.51
N GLN A 39 -5.89 13.17 -9.40
CA GLN A 39 -5.91 12.26 -10.56
C GLN A 39 -5.69 10.80 -10.17
N MET A 40 -4.98 10.53 -9.07
CA MET A 40 -4.70 9.18 -8.56
C MET A 40 -5.83 8.59 -7.69
N GLN A 41 -6.91 9.34 -7.42
CA GLN A 41 -8.06 8.86 -6.66
C GLN A 41 -8.70 7.59 -7.26
N PRO A 42 -9.35 6.74 -6.44
CA PRO A 42 -9.84 5.41 -6.82
C PRO A 42 -10.95 5.40 -7.90
N GLN A 43 -11.46 6.55 -8.33
CA GLN A 43 -12.36 6.67 -9.49
C GLN A 43 -11.59 6.62 -10.82
N SER A 44 -10.28 6.81 -10.78
CA SER A 44 -9.39 6.69 -11.93
C SER A 44 -8.90 5.25 -12.02
N ASP A 45 -9.42 4.47 -12.97
CA ASP A 45 -8.90 3.15 -13.39
C ASP A 45 -7.44 3.18 -13.94
N LYS A 46 -6.72 4.28 -13.69
CA LYS A 46 -5.36 4.51 -14.15
C LYS A 46 -4.41 4.25 -12.98
N SER A 47 -3.84 3.05 -13.00
CA SER A 47 -2.41 2.89 -12.69
C SER A 47 -1.69 4.14 -13.19
N SER A 48 -1.15 4.93 -12.26
CA SER A 48 -0.65 6.26 -12.57
C SER A 48 0.43 6.17 -13.66
N PRO A 49 0.52 7.08 -14.65
CA PRO A 49 1.42 6.94 -15.81
C PRO A 49 2.92 6.86 -15.48
N ALA A 50 3.30 7.08 -14.22
CA ALA A 50 4.67 7.10 -13.73
C ALA A 50 5.13 5.77 -13.09
N GLU A 51 4.51 4.64 -13.43
CA GLU A 51 4.94 3.33 -12.95
C GLU A 51 6.02 2.74 -13.86
N GLY A 52 7.22 2.52 -13.32
CA GLY A 52 8.19 1.64 -13.96
C GLY A 52 7.68 0.20 -13.98
N GLU A 53 8.04 -0.59 -15.00
CA GLU A 53 7.58 -1.98 -15.15
C GLU A 53 7.83 -2.84 -13.88
N SER A 54 8.90 -2.54 -13.15
CA SER A 54 9.26 -3.21 -11.90
C SER A 54 8.33 -2.89 -10.72
N GLU A 55 7.88 -1.64 -10.58
CA GLU A 55 6.94 -1.23 -9.53
C GLU A 55 5.55 -1.78 -9.79
N LYS A 56 5.14 -1.81 -11.06
CA LYS A 56 3.86 -2.39 -11.48
C LYS A 56 3.82 -3.89 -11.17
N ALA A 57 4.86 -4.63 -11.54
CA ALA A 57 4.97 -6.05 -11.21
C ALA A 57 4.96 -6.30 -9.70
N LEU A 58 5.56 -5.40 -8.91
CA LEU A 58 5.53 -5.49 -7.44
C LEU A 58 4.12 -5.25 -6.88
N GLN A 59 3.43 -4.22 -7.37
CA GLN A 59 2.04 -3.93 -6.97
C GLN A 59 1.09 -5.05 -7.36
N GLU A 60 1.16 -5.56 -8.60
CA GLU A 60 0.32 -6.68 -9.04
C GLU A 60 0.54 -7.92 -8.17
N LYS A 61 1.81 -8.21 -7.82
CA LYS A 61 2.15 -9.32 -6.93
C LYS A 61 1.65 -9.08 -5.50
N ALA A 62 1.75 -7.85 -5.00
CA ALA A 62 1.20 -7.46 -3.71
C ALA A 62 -0.33 -7.61 -3.70
N ILE A 63 -1.03 -7.10 -4.72
CA ILE A 63 -2.49 -7.23 -4.87
C ILE A 63 -2.89 -8.70 -4.90
N ALA A 64 -2.23 -9.53 -5.70
CA ALA A 64 -2.52 -10.98 -5.76
C ALA A 64 -2.29 -11.67 -4.40
N MET A 65 -1.32 -11.21 -3.61
CA MET A 65 -1.06 -11.72 -2.26
C MET A 65 -2.11 -11.24 -1.26
N LEU A 66 -2.50 -9.97 -1.32
CA LEU A 66 -3.53 -9.36 -0.49
C LEU A 66 -4.93 -9.90 -0.79
N GLN A 67 -5.20 -10.28 -2.03
CA GLN A 67 -6.43 -10.97 -2.42
C GLN A 67 -6.54 -12.33 -1.73
N LYS A 68 -5.43 -13.06 -1.61
CA LYS A 68 -5.36 -14.38 -0.98
C LYS A 68 -5.36 -14.33 0.55
N ASN A 69 -4.92 -13.24 1.16
CA ASN A 69 -4.76 -13.12 2.61
C ASN A 69 -5.52 -11.89 3.16
N PRO A 70 -6.73 -12.05 3.70
CA PRO A 70 -7.53 -10.92 4.19
C PRO A 70 -6.88 -10.20 5.38
N GLN A 71 -6.18 -10.91 6.27
CA GLN A 71 -5.47 -10.28 7.40
C GLN A 71 -4.34 -9.34 6.95
N LEU A 72 -3.52 -9.79 5.99
CA LEU A 72 -2.44 -8.96 5.45
C LEU A 72 -2.97 -7.77 4.64
N ARG A 73 -4.16 -7.91 4.05
CA ARG A 73 -4.83 -6.80 3.35
C ARG A 73 -5.21 -5.69 4.32
N GLU A 74 -5.78 -6.06 5.46
CA GLU A 74 -6.15 -5.11 6.49
C GLU A 74 -4.92 -4.37 7.02
N GLU A 75 -3.84 -5.09 7.30
CA GLU A 75 -2.57 -4.50 7.74
C GLU A 75 -2.00 -3.53 6.70
N PHE A 76 -1.97 -3.93 5.43
CA PHE A 76 -1.53 -3.07 4.33
C PHE A 76 -2.38 -1.79 4.24
N ILE A 77 -3.71 -1.94 4.24
CA ILE A 77 -4.64 -0.80 4.15
C ILE A 77 -4.43 0.14 5.35
N ASN A 78 -4.37 -0.39 6.57
CA ASN A 78 -4.15 0.41 7.77
C ASN A 78 -2.84 1.20 7.71
N ARG A 79 -1.80 0.63 7.09
CA ARG A 79 -0.48 1.29 6.96
C ARG A 79 -0.45 2.38 5.89
N VAL A 80 -1.13 2.19 4.76
CA VAL A 80 -1.15 3.19 3.66
C VAL A 80 -2.25 4.24 3.82
N ALA A 81 -3.39 3.88 4.41
CA ALA A 81 -4.56 4.74 4.47
C ALA A 81 -4.32 6.01 5.28
N GLY A 82 -3.63 5.92 6.43
CA GLY A 82 -3.33 7.09 7.26
C GLY A 82 -2.52 8.16 6.52
N PRO A 83 -1.31 7.84 6.02
CA PRO A 83 -0.47 8.80 5.29
C PRO A 83 -1.14 9.34 4.01
N ILE A 84 -1.84 8.49 3.26
CA ILE A 84 -2.56 8.90 2.05
C ILE A 84 -3.72 9.83 2.40
N ALA A 85 -4.54 9.48 3.40
CA ALA A 85 -5.66 10.30 3.82
C ALA A 85 -5.20 11.66 4.35
N ASN A 86 -4.10 11.71 5.11
CA ASN A 86 -3.50 12.97 5.54
C ASN A 86 -3.11 13.85 4.35
N ARG A 87 -2.47 13.26 3.32
CA ARG A 87 -2.12 13.99 2.11
C ARG A 87 -3.35 14.47 1.34
N MET A 88 -4.38 13.64 1.24
CA MET A 88 -5.64 14.00 0.60
C MET A 88 -6.37 15.12 1.38
N PHE A 89 -6.28 15.13 2.70
CA PHE A 89 -6.81 16.19 3.56
C PHE A 89 -6.06 17.52 3.35
N GLU A 90 -4.72 17.50 3.34
CA GLU A 90 -3.90 18.68 3.00
C GLU A 90 -4.28 19.26 1.62
N CYS A 91 -4.58 18.37 0.68
CA CYS A 91 -5.00 18.71 -0.68
C CYS A 91 -6.49 19.07 -0.83
N LYS A 92 -7.26 19.15 0.28
CA LYS A 92 -8.70 19.46 0.29
C LYS A 92 -9.57 18.48 -0.54
N LEU A 93 -9.11 17.25 -0.69
CA LEU A 93 -9.80 16.18 -1.42
C LEU A 93 -10.71 15.34 -0.50
N ILE A 94 -10.44 15.35 0.80
CA ILE A 94 -11.28 14.75 1.84
C ILE A 94 -11.59 15.87 2.85
N PRO A 95 -12.88 16.11 3.18
CA PRO A 95 -13.29 17.16 4.11
C PRO A 95 -12.91 16.88 5.56
#